data_AF-A0A3B3WDU6-F1
#
_entry.id   AF-A0A3B3WDU6-F1
#
_cell.length_a   1.000
_cell.length_b   1.000
_cell.length_c   1.000
_cell.angle_alpha   90.00
_cell.angle_beta   90.00
_cell.angle_gamma   90.00
#
_symmetry.space_group_name_H-M   'P 1'
#
loop_
_entity.id
_entity.type
_entity.pdbx_description
1 polymer ?
#
loop_
_entity_poly.entity_id
_entity_poly.type
_entity_poly.pdbx_seq_one_letter_code
_entity_poly.pdbx_strand_id
1 'polypeptide(L)'
;MPYTELLRLWNESVQAVDAKDWEGALAKLQQIPEQTSRTHFNAASAHLALGQLDMALRCLDLTIAKDERLAVAFFQRAAVMLQMDRSEEALSDCIWAQEHMRGNAVIDYRQLGLRYKLYYWQILYNTAAAYCRMGQWESAMDKLVSATQDRGQGRGGNIEVALKSRREVLDPLLVPVGSVFRPRKQEIEQLHQRDFLGKAKVMCPLGNYLIFTICHQHKLHYKKVLGSIPSLGSVRGVCMFSLCMRGFSLGTPASHSPKT
;
A
#
# COMPACT_ATOMS: atom_id res chain seq x y z
N MET A 1 2.21 13.73 -10.00
CA MET A 1 2.84 13.76 -8.65
C MET A 1 4.00 12.76 -8.65
N PRO A 2 5.17 13.09 -8.06
CA PRO A 2 6.27 12.13 -7.96
C PRO A 2 5.92 10.97 -7.01
N TYR A 3 6.42 9.77 -7.30
CA TYR A 3 6.15 8.56 -6.50
C TYR A 3 6.54 8.71 -5.03
N THR A 4 7.62 9.43 -4.75
CA THR A 4 8.10 9.70 -3.40
C THR A 4 7.11 10.51 -2.56
N GLU A 5 6.43 11.48 -3.17
CA GLU A 5 5.43 12.29 -2.48
C GLU A 5 4.15 11.49 -2.21
N LEU A 6 3.73 10.66 -3.18
CA LEU A 6 2.62 9.72 -2.99
C LEU A 6 2.90 8.78 -1.82
N LEU A 7 4.09 8.19 -1.77
CA LEU A 7 4.50 7.29 -0.69
C LEU A 7 4.53 8.02 0.67
N ARG A 8 5.00 9.27 0.70
CA ARG A 8 5.01 10.11 1.90
C ARG A 8 3.60 10.38 2.42
N LEU A 9 2.71 10.88 1.57
CA LEU A 9 1.31 11.17 1.92
C LEU A 9 0.56 9.90 2.35
N TRP A 10 0.78 8.79 1.65
CA TRP A 10 0.20 7.50 2.05
C TRP A 10 0.72 7.06 3.41
N ASN A 11 2.03 7.16 3.69
CA ASN A 11 2.58 6.83 5.00
C ASN A 11 2.05 7.75 6.11
N GLU A 12 1.95 9.05 5.87
CA GLU A 12 1.36 10.01 6.81
C GLU A 12 -0.12 9.68 7.11
N SER A 13 -0.90 9.27 6.11
CA SER A 13 -2.29 8.84 6.33
C SER A 13 -2.39 7.61 7.22
N VAL A 14 -1.45 6.66 7.08
CA VAL A 14 -1.41 5.45 7.92
C VAL A 14 -1.01 5.79 9.34
N GLN A 15 -0.10 6.75 9.55
CA GLN A 15 0.27 7.23 10.87
C GLN A 15 -0.90 7.94 11.57
N ALA A 16 -1.69 8.73 10.83
CA ALA A 16 -2.90 9.34 11.34
C ALA A 16 -3.95 8.29 11.76
N VAL A 17 -4.14 7.23 10.95
CA VAL A 17 -4.97 6.07 11.33
C VAL A 17 -4.47 5.41 12.62
N ASP A 18 -3.16 5.19 12.76
CA ASP A 18 -2.58 4.60 13.98
C ASP A 18 -2.80 5.51 15.22
N ALA A 19 -2.85 6.83 15.02
CA ALA A 19 -3.21 7.82 16.04
C ALA A 19 -4.74 7.96 16.27
N LYS A 20 -5.57 7.21 15.54
CA LYS A 20 -7.05 7.32 15.50
C LYS A 20 -7.56 8.68 15.02
N ASP A 21 -6.72 9.43 14.29
CA ASP A 21 -7.11 10.65 13.60
C ASP A 21 -7.62 10.31 12.19
N TRP A 22 -8.90 9.94 12.11
CA TRP A 22 -9.54 9.51 10.86
C TRP A 22 -9.69 10.65 9.85
N GLU A 23 -10.01 11.85 10.33
CA GLU A 23 -10.17 13.04 9.48
C GLU A 23 -8.81 13.49 8.91
N GLY A 24 -7.77 13.52 9.74
CA GLY A 24 -6.41 13.79 9.30
C GLY A 24 -5.91 12.76 8.27
N ALA A 25 -6.24 11.47 8.47
CA ALA A 25 -5.92 10.43 7.50
C ALA A 25 -6.59 10.69 6.14
N LEU A 26 -7.87 11.04 6.14
CA LEU A 26 -8.62 11.38 4.92
C LEU A 26 -8.06 12.63 4.23
N ALA A 27 -7.72 13.67 5.00
CA ALA A 27 -7.13 14.90 4.46
C ALA A 27 -5.79 14.65 3.76
N LYS A 28 -4.98 13.70 4.25
CA LYS A 28 -3.73 13.28 3.59
C LYS A 28 -4.00 12.46 2.33
N LEU A 29 -4.97 11.56 2.35
CA LEU A 29 -5.34 10.75 1.18
C LEU A 29 -5.96 11.59 0.05
N GLN A 30 -6.73 12.63 0.38
CA GLN A 30 -7.32 13.56 -0.60
C GLN A 30 -6.27 14.39 -1.34
N GLN A 31 -5.09 14.63 -0.73
CA GLN A 31 -3.99 15.31 -1.40
C GLN A 31 -3.35 14.48 -2.51
N ILE A 32 -3.63 13.17 -2.57
CA ILE A 32 -3.14 12.26 -3.61
C ILE A 32 -4.08 12.37 -4.83
N PRO A 33 -3.65 12.96 -5.96
CA PRO A 33 -4.53 13.17 -7.12
C PRO A 33 -4.91 11.86 -7.81
N GLU A 34 -3.97 10.92 -7.89
CA GLU A 34 -4.18 9.60 -8.49
C GLU A 34 -4.01 8.52 -7.41
N GLN A 35 -5.12 8.19 -6.77
CA GLN A 35 -5.16 7.18 -5.73
C GLN A 35 -5.11 5.77 -6.33
N THR A 36 -4.41 4.88 -5.62
CA THR A 36 -4.38 3.45 -5.88
C THR A 36 -5.58 2.75 -5.22
N SER A 37 -5.86 1.50 -5.62
CA SER A 37 -6.86 0.67 -4.94
C SER A 37 -6.66 0.63 -3.42
N ARG A 38 -5.41 0.46 -2.97
CA ARG A 38 -5.05 0.39 -1.54
C ARG A 38 -5.31 1.69 -0.77
N THR A 39 -5.04 2.85 -1.39
CA THR A 39 -5.31 4.15 -0.76
C THR A 39 -6.80 4.44 -0.70
N HIS A 40 -7.58 4.02 -1.71
CA HIS A 40 -9.05 4.09 -1.65
C HIS A 40 -9.62 3.17 -0.57
N PHE A 41 -9.09 1.96 -0.40
CA PHE A 41 -9.50 1.07 0.69
C PHE A 41 -9.21 1.67 2.07
N ASN A 42 -8.07 2.36 2.23
CA ASN A 42 -7.75 3.07 3.46
C ASN A 42 -8.73 4.22 3.73
N ALA A 43 -9.10 4.99 2.70
CA ALA A 43 -10.11 6.04 2.82
C ALA A 43 -11.47 5.45 3.24
N ALA A 44 -11.89 4.33 2.62
CA ALA A 44 -13.10 3.63 3.01
C ALA A 44 -13.06 3.21 4.49
N SER A 45 -11.93 2.66 4.95
CA SER A 45 -11.75 2.23 6.34
C SER A 45 -11.86 3.41 7.32
N ALA A 46 -11.33 4.58 6.97
CA ALA A 46 -11.45 5.79 7.77
C ALA A 46 -12.90 6.33 7.79
N HIS A 47 -13.60 6.34 6.65
CA HIS A 47 -15.01 6.71 6.59
C HIS A 47 -15.90 5.78 7.44
N LEU A 48 -15.61 4.48 7.46
CA LEU A 48 -16.32 3.53 8.34
C LEU A 48 -16.06 3.80 9.81
N ALA A 49 -14.83 4.16 10.18
CA ALA A 49 -14.52 4.56 11.55
C ALA A 49 -15.29 5.80 11.99
N LEU A 50 -15.63 6.69 11.05
CA LEU A 50 -16.44 7.89 11.25
C LEU A 50 -17.97 7.64 11.11
N GLY A 51 -18.40 6.41 10.81
CA GLY A 51 -19.81 6.08 10.59
C GLY A 51 -20.39 6.60 9.26
N GLN A 52 -19.55 7.05 8.33
CA GLN A 52 -19.97 7.62 7.04
C GLN A 52 -20.11 6.52 5.97
N LEU A 53 -21.19 5.74 6.05
CA LEU A 53 -21.39 4.56 5.21
C LEU A 53 -21.42 4.88 3.69
N ASP A 54 -22.11 5.94 3.27
CA ASP A 54 -22.18 6.34 1.86
C ASP A 54 -20.81 6.70 1.26
N MET A 55 -19.99 7.41 2.04
CA MET A 55 -18.63 7.77 1.62
C MET A 55 -17.75 6.53 1.54
N ALA A 56 -17.85 5.64 2.54
CA ALA A 56 -17.11 4.39 2.55
C ALA A 56 -17.45 3.51 1.35
N LEU A 57 -18.73 3.41 1.00
CA LEU A 57 -19.19 2.66 -0.16
C LEU A 57 -18.57 3.19 -1.46
N ARG A 58 -18.61 4.51 -1.69
CA ARG A 58 -17.97 5.14 -2.86
C ARG A 58 -16.48 4.86 -2.94
N CYS A 59 -15.77 4.92 -1.81
CA CYS A 59 -14.35 4.58 -1.77
C CYS A 59 -14.10 3.09 -2.09
N LEU A 60 -14.99 2.19 -1.68
CA LEU A 60 -14.89 0.76 -2.01
C LEU A 60 -15.18 0.48 -3.48
N ASP A 61 -16.13 1.20 -4.09
CA ASP A 61 -16.37 1.12 -5.54
C ASP A 61 -15.12 1.51 -6.34
N LEU A 62 -14.48 2.61 -5.95
CA LEU A 62 -13.20 3.03 -6.55
C LEU A 62 -12.06 2.04 -6.27
N THR A 63 -12.08 1.39 -5.11
CA THR A 63 -11.11 0.34 -4.76
C THR A 63 -11.21 -0.83 -5.74
N ILE A 64 -12.43 -1.32 -5.98
CA ILE A 64 -12.71 -2.46 -6.86
C ILE A 64 -12.47 -2.09 -8.32
N ALA A 65 -12.85 -0.88 -8.74
CA ALA A 65 -12.57 -0.40 -10.10
C ALA A 65 -11.06 -0.33 -10.42
N LYS A 66 -10.21 -0.17 -9.40
CA LYS A 66 -8.75 -0.17 -9.54
C LYS A 66 -8.12 -1.57 -9.38
N ASP A 67 -8.75 -2.46 -8.62
CA ASP A 67 -8.32 -3.85 -8.44
C ASP A 67 -9.53 -4.78 -8.33
N GLU A 68 -9.96 -5.29 -9.48
CA GLU A 68 -11.11 -6.18 -9.61
C GLU A 68 -10.91 -7.54 -8.94
N ARG A 69 -9.69 -7.88 -8.49
CA ARG A 69 -9.40 -9.19 -7.89
C ARG A 69 -9.22 -9.10 -6.37
N LEU A 70 -9.45 -7.94 -5.78
CA LEU A 70 -9.24 -7.70 -4.36
C LEU A 70 -10.41 -8.25 -3.52
N ALA A 71 -10.37 -9.54 -3.18
CA ALA A 71 -11.45 -10.20 -2.43
C ALA A 71 -11.84 -9.49 -1.12
N VAL A 72 -10.88 -8.92 -0.38
CA VAL A 72 -11.14 -8.14 0.84
C VAL A 72 -11.94 -6.86 0.59
N ALA A 73 -11.84 -6.25 -0.61
CA ALA A 73 -12.63 -5.09 -0.96
C ALA A 73 -14.11 -5.44 -1.16
N PHE A 74 -14.39 -6.53 -1.89
CA PHE A 74 -15.75 -7.07 -2.01
C PHE A 74 -16.32 -7.49 -0.65
N PHE A 75 -15.53 -8.19 0.17
CA PHE A 75 -15.94 -8.58 1.52
C PHE A 75 -16.31 -7.36 2.38
N GLN A 76 -15.49 -6.30 2.36
CA GLN A 76 -15.76 -5.08 3.09
C GLN A 76 -17.00 -4.36 2.54
N ARG A 77 -17.14 -4.27 1.21
CA ARG A 77 -18.28 -3.61 0.55
C ARG A 77 -19.60 -4.30 0.84
N ALA A 78 -19.62 -5.64 0.80
CA ALA A 78 -20.76 -6.44 1.22
C ALA A 78 -21.18 -6.12 2.65
N ALA A 79 -20.23 -6.02 3.58
CA ALA A 79 -20.54 -5.72 4.98
C ALA A 79 -21.12 -4.31 5.17
N VAL A 80 -20.63 -3.32 4.40
CA VAL A 80 -21.18 -1.95 4.39
C VAL A 80 -22.58 -1.92 3.79
N MET A 81 -22.79 -2.58 2.66
CA MET A 81 -24.12 -2.69 2.03
C MET A 81 -25.12 -3.37 2.95
N LEU A 82 -24.68 -4.39 3.68
CA LEU A 82 -25.45 -5.01 4.75
C LEU A 82 -25.85 -3.97 5.81
N GLN A 83 -24.93 -3.13 6.30
CA GLN A 83 -25.28 -2.08 7.28
C GLN A 83 -26.27 -1.04 6.73
N MET A 84 -26.40 -0.91 5.41
CA MET A 84 -27.33 -0.02 4.71
C MET A 84 -28.63 -0.72 4.25
N ASP A 85 -28.91 -1.94 4.74
CA ASP A 85 -30.06 -2.77 4.36
C ASP A 85 -30.13 -3.17 2.86
N ARG A 86 -29.01 -3.06 2.13
CA ARG A 86 -28.89 -3.44 0.71
C ARG A 86 -28.45 -4.89 0.56
N SER A 87 -29.31 -5.81 1.00
CA SER A 87 -28.95 -7.23 1.17
C SER A 87 -28.67 -7.99 -0.14
N GLU A 88 -29.39 -7.68 -1.23
CA GLU A 88 -29.21 -8.34 -2.54
C GLU A 88 -27.85 -8.00 -3.16
N GLU A 89 -27.45 -6.74 -3.09
CA GLU A 89 -26.16 -6.27 -3.59
C GLU A 89 -25.02 -6.82 -2.73
N ALA A 90 -25.20 -6.85 -1.41
CA ALA A 90 -24.23 -7.46 -0.51
C ALA A 90 -24.03 -8.96 -0.77
N LEU A 91 -25.10 -9.69 -1.09
CA LEU A 91 -25.03 -11.09 -1.45
C LEU A 91 -24.19 -11.29 -2.73
N SER A 92 -24.41 -10.43 -3.73
CA SER A 92 -23.63 -10.43 -4.96
C SER A 92 -22.14 -10.21 -4.69
N ASP A 93 -21.80 -9.26 -3.82
CA ASP A 93 -20.41 -9.01 -3.42
C ASP A 93 -19.79 -10.16 -2.61
N CYS A 94 -20.57 -10.84 -1.77
CA CYS A 94 -20.07 -12.02 -1.07
C CYS A 94 -19.72 -13.15 -2.04
N ILE A 95 -20.53 -13.34 -3.09
CA ILE A 95 -20.25 -14.31 -4.16
C ILE A 95 -18.96 -13.92 -4.91
N TRP A 96 -18.80 -12.65 -5.29
CA TRP A 96 -17.56 -12.16 -5.90
C TRP A 96 -16.34 -12.35 -5.00
N ALA A 97 -16.46 -12.04 -3.71
CA ALA A 97 -15.39 -12.25 -2.75
C ALA A 97 -14.97 -13.73 -2.69
N GLN A 98 -15.95 -14.65 -2.69
CA GLN A 98 -15.72 -16.11 -2.72
C GLN A 98 -15.03 -16.54 -4.03
N GLU A 99 -15.47 -16.07 -5.19
CA GLU A 99 -14.83 -16.38 -6.47
C GLU A 99 -13.37 -15.91 -6.50
N HIS A 100 -13.09 -14.73 -5.95
CA HIS A 100 -11.74 -14.20 -5.84
C HIS A 100 -10.88 -14.93 -4.79
N MET A 101 -11.47 -15.74 -3.91
CA MET A 101 -10.70 -16.69 -3.08
C MET A 101 -10.15 -17.87 -3.88
N ARG A 102 -10.72 -18.20 -5.04
CA ARG A 102 -10.25 -19.27 -5.94
C ARG A 102 -10.09 -20.63 -5.23
N GLY A 103 -11.03 -20.94 -4.33
CA GLY A 103 -11.02 -22.17 -3.54
C GLY A 103 -10.01 -22.23 -2.39
N ASN A 104 -9.28 -21.13 -2.10
CA ASN A 104 -8.41 -21.07 -0.92
C ASN A 104 -9.23 -20.85 0.35
N ALA A 105 -8.89 -21.55 1.43
CA ALA A 105 -9.54 -21.35 2.75
C ALA A 105 -9.17 -20.01 3.41
N VAL A 106 -8.01 -19.43 3.07
CA VAL A 106 -7.53 -18.16 3.65
C VAL A 106 -6.66 -17.39 2.66
N ILE A 107 -6.86 -16.07 2.59
CA ILE A 107 -5.94 -15.14 1.92
C ILE A 107 -5.23 -14.31 2.99
N ASP A 108 -3.90 -14.33 2.98
CA ASP A 108 -3.07 -13.46 3.83
C ASP A 108 -2.66 -12.19 3.09
N TYR A 109 -3.20 -11.04 3.51
CA TYR A 109 -2.92 -9.75 2.88
C TYR A 109 -1.63 -9.06 3.38
N ARG A 110 -0.86 -9.71 4.26
CA ARG A 110 0.39 -9.13 4.81
C ARG A 110 1.38 -8.72 3.72
N GLN A 111 1.45 -9.48 2.63
CA GLN A 111 2.35 -9.19 1.50
C GLN A 111 1.98 -7.90 0.75
N LEU A 112 0.70 -7.55 0.73
CA LEU A 112 0.17 -6.33 0.12
C LEU A 112 0.19 -5.13 1.08
N GLY A 113 0.56 -5.37 2.34
CA GLY A 113 0.71 -4.34 3.37
C GLY A 113 -0.47 -4.24 4.34
N LEU A 114 -1.50 -5.08 4.21
CA LEU A 114 -2.63 -5.12 5.15
C LEU A 114 -2.45 -6.27 6.15
N ARG A 115 -2.47 -5.97 7.44
CA ARG A 115 -2.30 -6.96 8.51
C ARG A 115 -3.62 -7.69 8.82
N TYR A 116 -4.21 -8.29 7.81
CA TYR A 116 -5.49 -8.99 7.90
C TYR A 116 -5.44 -10.31 7.13
N LYS A 117 -6.10 -11.32 7.68
CA LYS A 117 -6.32 -12.61 7.02
C LYS A 117 -7.81 -12.74 6.76
N LEU A 118 -8.18 -12.84 5.50
CA LEU A 118 -9.56 -13.10 5.11
C LEU A 118 -9.74 -14.61 5.03
N TYR A 119 -10.60 -15.14 5.90
CA TYR A 119 -10.94 -16.55 5.91
C TYR A 119 -12.26 -16.80 5.16
N TYR A 120 -12.36 -17.97 4.53
CA TYR A 120 -13.54 -18.35 3.76
C TYR A 120 -14.80 -18.41 4.61
N TRP A 121 -14.74 -18.98 5.83
CA TRP A 121 -15.86 -18.96 6.77
C TRP A 121 -16.41 -17.54 7.09
N GLN A 122 -15.58 -16.49 7.02
CA GLN A 122 -16.06 -15.11 7.27
C GLN A 122 -16.95 -14.62 6.14
N ILE A 123 -16.60 -14.98 4.90
CA ILE A 123 -17.44 -14.68 3.73
C ILE A 123 -18.76 -15.44 3.86
N LEU A 124 -18.71 -16.74 4.15
CA LEU A 124 -19.91 -17.57 4.35
C LEU A 124 -20.83 -17.02 5.44
N TYR A 125 -20.26 -16.49 6.53
CA TYR A 125 -21.04 -15.85 7.58
C TYR A 125 -21.75 -14.58 7.08
N ASN A 126 -21.07 -13.71 6.33
CA ASN A 126 -21.71 -12.52 5.75
C ASN A 126 -22.76 -12.88 4.69
N THR A 127 -22.53 -13.93 3.90
CA THR A 127 -23.53 -14.50 2.99
C THR A 127 -24.77 -14.96 3.75
N ALA A 128 -24.59 -15.64 4.89
CA ALA A 128 -25.70 -16.03 5.75
C ALA A 128 -26.45 -14.81 6.32
N ALA A 129 -25.72 -13.78 6.75
CA ALA A 129 -26.32 -12.54 7.23
C ALA A 129 -27.17 -11.85 6.15
N ALA A 130 -26.72 -11.85 4.89
CA ALA A 130 -27.51 -11.37 3.75
C ALA A 130 -28.80 -12.17 3.57
N TYR A 131 -28.72 -13.51 3.56
CA TYR A 131 -29.90 -14.37 3.46
C TYR A 131 -30.88 -14.19 4.63
N CYS A 132 -30.39 -14.04 5.86
CA CYS A 132 -31.24 -13.76 7.03
C CYS A 132 -32.05 -12.48 6.83
N ARG A 133 -31.44 -11.40 6.32
CA ARG A 133 -32.13 -10.13 6.06
C ARG A 133 -33.13 -10.20 4.91
N MET A 134 -32.92 -11.10 3.96
CA MET A 134 -33.87 -11.39 2.89
C MET A 134 -35.00 -12.35 3.34
N GLY A 135 -34.97 -12.84 4.58
CA GLY A 135 -35.93 -13.83 5.10
C GLY A 135 -35.71 -15.26 4.58
N GLN A 136 -34.59 -15.54 3.91
CA GLN A 136 -34.22 -16.85 3.37
C GLN A 136 -33.47 -17.68 4.42
N TRP A 137 -34.18 -18.12 5.46
CA TRP A 137 -33.58 -18.78 6.63
C TRP A 137 -32.92 -20.12 6.33
N GLU A 138 -33.47 -20.90 5.40
CA GLU A 138 -32.91 -22.21 5.02
C GLU A 138 -31.53 -22.05 4.39
N SER A 139 -31.42 -21.16 3.39
CA SER A 139 -30.14 -20.85 2.74
C SER A 139 -29.13 -20.23 3.70
N ALA A 140 -29.58 -19.37 4.63
CA ALA A 140 -28.71 -18.83 5.66
C ALA A 140 -28.12 -19.94 6.56
N MET A 141 -28.95 -20.87 7.01
CA MET A 141 -28.55 -21.99 7.86
C MET A 141 -27.51 -22.89 7.16
N ASP A 142 -27.72 -23.22 5.89
CA ASP A 142 -26.79 -24.02 5.10
C ASP A 142 -25.39 -23.36 5.02
N LYS A 143 -25.37 -22.03 4.84
CA LYS A 143 -24.11 -21.26 4.82
C LYS A 143 -23.44 -21.21 6.19
N LEU A 144 -24.20 -21.07 7.29
CA LEU A 144 -23.64 -21.10 8.65
C LEU A 144 -23.07 -22.47 9.02
N VAL A 145 -23.73 -23.55 8.63
CA VAL A 145 -23.21 -24.92 8.82
C VAL A 145 -21.90 -25.09 8.07
N SER A 146 -21.86 -24.66 6.80
CA SER A 146 -20.64 -24.68 5.98
C SER A 146 -19.52 -23.84 6.61
N ALA A 147 -19.84 -22.65 7.14
CA ALA A 147 -18.88 -21.79 7.83
C ALA A 147 -18.30 -22.44 9.09
N THR A 148 -19.12 -23.21 9.82
CA THR A 148 -18.69 -23.91 11.04
C THR A 148 -17.74 -25.06 10.72
N GLN A 149 -17.97 -25.77 9.62
CA GLN A 149 -17.11 -26.86 9.14
C GLN A 149 -15.73 -26.35 8.69
N ASP A 150 -15.68 -25.27 7.90
CA ASP A 150 -14.44 -24.67 7.40
C ASP A 150 -13.55 -24.11 8.53
N ARG A 151 -14.19 -23.55 9.57
CA ARG A 151 -13.51 -22.86 10.67
C ARG A 151 -12.79 -23.78 11.65
N GLY A 152 -13.24 -25.04 11.79
CA GLY A 152 -12.77 -25.98 12.82
C GLY A 152 -13.17 -25.61 14.26
N GLN A 153 -12.97 -26.55 15.20
CA GLN A 153 -13.23 -26.34 16.63
C GLN A 153 -12.21 -25.35 17.22
N GLY A 154 -12.59 -24.09 17.44
CA GLY A 154 -11.70 -23.20 18.21
C GLY A 154 -11.95 -21.69 18.17
N ARG A 155 -12.87 -21.18 17.35
CA ARG A 155 -13.17 -19.72 17.31
C ARG A 155 -14.66 -19.39 17.52
N GLY A 156 -15.47 -20.38 17.90
CA GLY A 156 -16.90 -20.59 17.65
C GLY A 156 -17.95 -19.60 18.17
N GLY A 157 -17.70 -18.86 19.25
CA GLY A 157 -18.76 -18.27 20.10
C GLY A 157 -19.92 -17.62 19.33
N ASN A 158 -19.64 -16.70 18.41
CA ASN A 158 -20.68 -15.93 17.73
C ASN A 158 -21.47 -16.74 16.67
N ILE A 159 -20.86 -17.74 16.01
CA ILE A 159 -21.54 -18.53 14.96
C ILE A 159 -22.43 -19.60 15.59
N GLU A 160 -21.97 -20.23 16.67
CA GLU A 160 -22.77 -21.22 17.40
C GLU A 160 -24.00 -20.60 18.06
N VAL A 161 -23.89 -19.34 18.50
CA VAL A 161 -25.04 -18.55 18.99
C VAL A 161 -26.01 -18.27 17.84
N ALA A 162 -25.52 -17.82 16.69
CA ALA A 162 -26.32 -17.59 15.48
C ALA A 162 -27.09 -18.84 15.00
N LEU A 163 -26.49 -20.03 15.11
CA LEU A 163 -27.15 -21.29 14.78
C LEU A 163 -28.32 -21.62 15.73
N LYS A 164 -28.23 -21.19 16.99
CA LYS A 164 -29.27 -21.42 18.01
C LYS A 164 -30.42 -20.43 17.87
N SER A 165 -30.14 -19.18 17.54
CA SER A 165 -31.14 -18.15 17.32
C SER A 165 -31.63 -18.15 15.87
N ARG A 166 -32.43 -19.17 15.52
CA ARG A 166 -33.02 -19.44 14.18
C ARG A 166 -33.72 -18.26 13.46
N ARG A 167 -33.90 -17.10 14.11
CA ARG A 167 -34.69 -15.96 13.61
C ARG A 167 -34.09 -14.59 13.96
N GLU A 168 -32.82 -14.53 14.35
CA GLU A 168 -32.14 -13.26 14.62
C GLU A 168 -31.43 -12.72 13.38
N VAL A 169 -31.50 -11.40 13.20
CA VAL A 169 -30.71 -10.71 12.19
C VAL A 169 -29.26 -10.70 12.64
N LEU A 170 -28.37 -11.25 11.82
CA LEU A 170 -26.95 -11.33 12.13
C LEU A 170 -26.24 -10.02 11.80
N ASP A 171 -25.41 -9.56 12.73
CA ASP A 171 -24.52 -8.43 12.47
C ASP A 171 -23.41 -8.86 11.52
N PRO A 172 -23.14 -8.10 10.44
CA PRO A 172 -22.11 -8.43 9.46
C PRO A 172 -20.71 -8.34 10.07
N LEU A 173 -19.80 -9.20 9.62
CA LEU A 173 -18.38 -9.12 9.95
C LEU A 173 -17.68 -8.10 9.04
N LEU A 174 -16.93 -7.19 9.64
CA LEU A 174 -16.11 -6.21 8.95
C LEU A 174 -14.63 -6.48 9.19
N VAL A 175 -13.79 -5.98 8.27
CA VAL A 175 -12.37 -5.79 8.58
C VAL A 175 -12.27 -4.83 9.78
N PRO A 176 -11.51 -5.19 10.84
CA PRO A 176 -11.44 -4.37 12.05
C PRO A 176 -10.94 -2.95 11.76
N VAL A 177 -11.57 -1.98 12.42
CA VAL A 177 -11.17 -0.56 12.35
C VAL A 177 -9.69 -0.41 12.70
N GLY A 178 -8.97 0.40 11.92
CA GLY A 178 -7.51 0.59 12.04
C GLY A 178 -6.68 -0.41 11.24
N SER A 179 -7.28 -1.48 10.69
CA SER A 179 -6.57 -2.39 9.77
C SER A 179 -6.53 -1.79 8.37
N VAL A 180 -5.42 -1.16 8.02
CA VAL A 180 -5.22 -0.47 6.73
C VAL A 180 -4.04 -1.02 5.94
N PHE A 181 -4.03 -0.82 4.63
CA PHE A 181 -2.89 -1.11 3.77
C PHE A 181 -1.75 -0.14 4.06
N ARG A 182 -0.56 -0.69 4.30
CA ARG A 182 0.65 0.07 4.60
C ARG A 182 1.65 0.00 3.45
N PRO A 183 2.39 1.08 3.16
CA PRO A 183 3.50 1.03 2.23
C PRO A 183 4.58 0.06 2.73
N ARG A 184 5.38 -0.46 1.80
CA ARG A 184 6.49 -1.36 2.15
C ARG A 184 7.54 -0.59 2.95
N LYS A 185 8.01 -1.17 4.06
CA LYS A 185 9.02 -0.55 4.93
C LYS A 185 10.28 -0.12 4.16
N GLN A 186 10.75 -0.95 3.24
CA GLN A 186 11.92 -0.67 2.41
C GLN A 186 11.76 0.60 1.57
N GLU A 187 10.57 0.83 1.01
CA GLU A 187 10.29 2.02 0.20
C GLU A 187 10.25 3.28 1.07
N ILE A 188 9.73 3.17 2.29
CA ILE A 188 9.68 4.28 3.26
C ILE A 188 11.10 4.61 3.77
N GLU A 189 11.93 3.61 4.03
CA GLU A 189 13.33 3.81 4.43
C GLU A 189 14.14 4.52 3.34
N GLN A 190 13.84 4.26 2.06
CA GLN A 190 14.46 4.94 0.92
C GLN A 190 14.02 6.41 0.76
N LEU A 191 12.90 6.83 1.36
CA LEU A 191 12.52 8.26 1.38
C LEU A 191 13.50 9.10 2.21
N HIS A 192 14.09 8.51 3.25
CA HIS A 192 15.15 9.16 4.01
C HIS A 192 16.38 9.16 3.11
N GLN A 193 16.73 10.35 2.57
CA GLN A 193 17.90 10.53 1.72
C GLN A 193 19.10 9.83 2.35
N ARG A 194 19.52 8.72 1.75
CA ARG A 194 20.85 8.19 2.00
C ARG A 194 21.79 9.10 1.22
N ASP A 195 22.56 9.90 1.94
CA ASP A 195 23.71 10.60 1.38
C ASP A 195 24.75 9.56 0.96
N PHE A 196 24.56 8.94 -0.21
CA PHE A 196 25.52 8.01 -0.81
C PHE A 196 26.82 8.74 -1.21
N LEU A 197 26.71 10.05 -1.42
CA LEU A 197 27.84 10.96 -1.59
C LEU A 197 28.15 11.61 -0.24
N GLY A 198 28.75 10.84 0.68
CA GLY A 198 29.40 11.45 1.85
C GLY A 198 30.25 12.64 1.38
N LYS A 199 30.19 13.77 2.11
CA LYS A 199 30.83 15.06 1.75
C LYS A 199 32.13 14.83 0.99
N ALA A 200 32.11 15.03 -0.34
CA ALA A 200 33.25 14.73 -1.19
C ALA A 200 34.42 15.66 -0.81
N LYS A 201 35.36 15.15 -0.02
CA LYS A 201 36.56 15.88 0.37
C LYS A 201 37.65 15.56 -0.65
N VAL A 202 37.76 16.37 -1.69
CA VAL A 202 38.85 16.25 -2.67
C VAL A 202 40.13 16.76 -2.01
N MET A 203 41.12 15.88 -1.83
CA MET A 203 42.46 16.28 -1.37
C MET A 203 43.31 16.65 -2.57
N CYS A 204 43.65 17.93 -2.72
CA CYS A 204 44.64 18.37 -3.70
C CYS A 204 46.06 18.19 -3.13
N PRO A 205 47.05 17.70 -3.90
CA PRO A 205 48.44 17.49 -3.44
C PRO A 205 49.20 18.77 -3.01
N LEU A 206 48.59 19.95 -3.13
CA LEU A 206 49.22 21.26 -2.93
C LEU A 206 48.54 22.09 -1.82
N GLY A 207 47.85 21.46 -0.86
CA GLY A 207 47.41 22.12 0.37
C GLY A 207 46.21 23.07 0.25
N ASN A 208 45.49 23.10 -0.88
CA ASN A 208 44.28 23.90 -1.03
C ASN A 208 43.03 23.01 -1.05
N TYR A 209 42.08 23.28 -0.15
CA TYR A 209 40.78 22.60 -0.09
C TYR A 209 39.79 23.25 -1.07
N LEU A 210 39.29 22.48 -2.03
CA LEU A 210 38.14 22.87 -2.84
C LEU A 210 36.88 22.23 -2.23
N ILE A 211 36.01 23.05 -1.66
CA ILE A 211 34.67 22.62 -1.23
C ILE A 211 33.74 22.74 -2.44
N PHE A 212 33.22 21.61 -2.90
CA PHE A 212 32.19 21.59 -3.94
C PHE A 212 30.80 21.63 -3.29
N THR A 213 29.98 22.59 -3.68
CA THR A 213 28.54 22.60 -3.38
C THR A 213 27.80 22.03 -4.59
N ILE A 214 26.85 21.12 -4.33
CA ILE A 214 26.22 20.23 -5.31
C ILE A 214 25.43 21.00 -6.40
N CYS A 215 25.40 20.38 -7.58
CA CYS A 215 24.78 20.79 -8.83
C CYS A 215 23.23 20.76 -8.78
N HIS A 216 22.60 21.86 -9.21
CA HIS A 216 21.20 21.87 -9.67
C HIS A 216 21.22 22.11 -11.19
N GLN A 217 20.53 21.27 -11.96
CA GLN A 217 20.34 21.39 -13.42
C GLN A 217 21.63 21.42 -14.29
N HIS A 218 22.46 20.37 -14.26
CA HIS A 218 23.52 20.15 -15.26
C HIS A 218 24.54 21.30 -15.45
N LYS A 219 24.64 22.27 -14.53
CA LYS A 219 25.69 23.28 -14.49
C LYS A 219 26.50 23.15 -13.19
N LEU A 220 27.77 22.79 -13.34
CA LEU A 220 28.75 22.88 -12.26
C LEU A 220 29.01 24.37 -11.96
N HIS A 221 28.43 24.86 -10.87
CA HIS A 221 28.80 26.16 -10.31
C HIS A 221 29.95 25.96 -9.31
N TYR A 222 31.12 26.50 -9.63
CA TYR A 222 32.24 26.58 -8.70
C TYR A 222 32.24 27.96 -8.02
N LYS A 223 32.41 28.00 -6.70
CA LYS A 223 32.70 29.23 -5.97
C LYS A 223 34.13 29.13 -5.46
N LYS A 224 35.04 29.88 -6.08
CA LYS A 224 36.43 29.93 -5.65
C LYS A 224 36.48 30.70 -4.33
N VAL A 225 36.68 29.99 -3.21
CA VAL A 225 37.02 30.64 -1.94
C VAL A 225 38.52 30.87 -1.94
N LEU A 226 38.94 32.04 -2.41
CA LEU A 226 40.33 32.49 -2.32
C LEU A 226 40.59 32.91 -0.86
N GLY A 227 41.23 32.02 -0.09
CA GLY A 227 41.99 32.46 1.07
C GLY A 227 43.17 33.29 0.57
N SER A 228 43.20 34.56 0.93
CA SER A 228 44.24 35.51 0.56
C SER A 228 45.54 35.23 1.32
N ILE A 229 46.61 34.86 0.60
CA ILE A 229 48.02 34.97 1.05
C ILE A 229 48.88 35.43 -0.16
N PRO A 230 49.86 36.33 0.02
CA PRO A 230 50.34 37.23 -1.03
C PRO A 230 51.48 36.65 -1.88
N SER A 231 51.60 37.19 -3.10
CA SER A 231 52.77 37.25 -3.99
C SER A 231 53.53 35.93 -4.26
N LEU A 232 53.35 35.36 -5.47
CA LEU A 232 54.38 35.23 -6.50
C LEU A 232 53.88 34.31 -7.64
N GLY A 233 54.20 34.68 -8.88
CA GLY A 233 54.49 33.72 -9.95
C GLY A 233 53.31 33.14 -10.73
N SER A 234 53.16 33.59 -11.98
CA SER A 234 52.40 32.96 -13.04
C SER A 234 52.57 31.43 -13.09
N VAL A 235 51.48 30.67 -12.98
CA VAL A 235 51.43 29.27 -13.42
C VAL A 235 50.15 29.04 -14.22
N ARG A 236 50.32 28.86 -15.53
CA ARG A 236 49.32 28.31 -16.44
C ARG A 236 49.12 26.83 -16.10
N GLY A 237 47.89 26.44 -15.76
CA GLY A 237 47.53 25.04 -15.54
C GLY A 237 46.02 24.86 -15.47
N VAL A 238 45.38 24.72 -16.63
CA VAL A 238 43.99 24.30 -16.72
C VAL A 238 43.98 22.76 -16.66
N CYS A 239 43.71 22.18 -15.50
CA CYS A 239 43.34 20.77 -15.41
C CYS A 239 41.86 20.62 -15.78
N MET A 240 41.58 20.38 -17.06
CA MET A 240 40.29 19.83 -17.50
C MET A 240 40.28 18.33 -17.19
N PHE A 241 39.57 17.92 -16.14
CA PHE A 241 39.14 16.52 -16.00
C PHE A 241 37.86 16.33 -16.83
N SER A 242 38.00 15.66 -17.96
CA SER A 242 36.89 15.13 -18.76
C SER A 242 36.26 13.96 -18.02
N LEU A 243 34.98 14.06 -17.65
CA LEU A 243 34.20 12.92 -17.20
C LEU A 243 33.87 12.05 -18.43
N CYS A 244 34.66 11.01 -18.66
CA CYS A 244 34.35 9.99 -19.64
C CYS A 244 33.32 9.01 -19.03
N MET A 245 32.03 9.24 -19.29
CA MET A 245 30.99 8.21 -19.16
C MET A 245 31.22 7.16 -20.24
N ARG A 246 31.94 6.08 -19.92
CA ARG A 246 31.92 4.84 -20.73
C ARG A 246 31.13 3.78 -19.97
N GLY A 247 29.90 3.59 -20.39
CA GLY A 247 29.22 2.31 -20.19
C GLY A 247 29.98 1.22 -20.94
N PHE A 248 30.03 0.02 -20.37
CA PHE A 248 30.38 -1.18 -21.11
C PHE A 248 29.53 -2.36 -20.65
N SER A 249 28.84 -2.90 -21.64
CA SER A 249 28.10 -4.15 -21.72
C SER A 249 29.00 -5.37 -21.57
N LEU A 250 28.49 -6.43 -20.94
CA LEU A 250 29.04 -7.79 -21.02
C LEU A 250 28.64 -8.43 -22.35
N GLY A 251 29.63 -8.75 -23.19
CA GLY A 251 29.47 -9.54 -24.42
C GLY A 251 30.73 -10.33 -24.70
N THR A 252 30.60 -11.65 -24.77
CA THR A 252 31.63 -12.70 -24.91
C THR A 252 32.44 -12.63 -26.22
N PRO A 253 33.69 -13.17 -26.25
CA PRO A 253 34.59 -13.06 -27.39
C PRO A 253 34.38 -14.17 -28.43
N ALA A 254 34.44 -13.82 -29.72
CA ALA A 254 34.61 -14.75 -30.82
C ALA A 254 36.09 -14.79 -31.25
N SER A 255 36.68 -15.97 -31.16
CA SER A 255 38.05 -16.29 -31.56
C SER A 255 38.16 -16.54 -33.07
N HIS A 256 39.10 -15.89 -33.74
CA HIS A 256 39.66 -16.42 -34.99
C HIS A 256 41.18 -16.20 -35.04
N SER A 257 41.88 -17.32 -35.18
CA SER A 257 43.32 -17.49 -35.34
C SER A 257 43.81 -17.12 -36.74
N PRO A 258 45.07 -16.67 -36.90
CA PRO A 258 45.66 -16.35 -38.19
C PRO A 258 46.18 -17.59 -38.92
N LYS A 259 46.10 -17.54 -40.26
CA LYS A 259 46.66 -18.53 -41.18
C LYS A 259 48.18 -18.38 -41.31
N THR A 260 48.86 -19.52 -41.32
CA THR A 260 49.82 -19.91 -42.38
C THR A 260 49.49 -21.33 -42.78
#